data_AF-A0A4D9EL60-F1
#
_entry.id   AF-A0A4D9EL60-F1
#
_cell.length_a   1.000
_cell.length_b   1.000
_cell.length_c   1.000
_cell.angle_alpha   90.00
_cell.angle_beta   90.00
_cell.angle_gamma   90.00
#
_symmetry.space_group_name_H-M   'P 1'
#
loop_
_entity.id
_entity.type
_entity.pdbx_description
1 polymer ?
#
loop_
_entity_poly.entity_id
_entity_poly.type
_entity_poly.pdbx_seq_one_letter_code
_entity_poly.pdbx_strand_id
1 'polypeptide(L)'
;MISRLHQKVALKDGKTQCKKMHVMLNSPVGRIEISGCGTGVHEIQFKENALSQNSTKEASVTCEVCEGPEEMTEPLKQCTAWLQAYFCEPWMTEKLPMPPFHHPVFEQVIISYNIKVLLEQMGECHVEDVL
;
A
#
# COMPACT_ATOMS: atom_id res chain seq x y z
N MET A 1 -38.20 -30.47 -29.68
CA MET A 1 -38.10 -30.55 -28.21
C MET A 1 -37.18 -29.44 -27.72
N ILE A 2 -37.77 -28.51 -26.98
CA ILE A 2 -37.24 -27.64 -25.92
C ILE A 2 -35.90 -26.93 -26.17
N SER A 3 -36.04 -25.66 -26.53
CA SER A 3 -35.12 -24.56 -26.27
C SER A 3 -34.50 -24.60 -24.87
N ARG A 4 -33.19 -24.50 -24.78
CA ARG A 4 -32.53 -23.92 -23.60
C ARG A 4 -32.00 -22.55 -24.01
N LEU A 5 -32.88 -21.55 -23.85
CA LEU A 5 -32.48 -20.16 -23.74
C LEU A 5 -31.49 -20.09 -22.57
N HIS A 6 -30.19 -19.98 -22.84
CA HIS A 6 -29.28 -19.49 -21.82
C HIS A 6 -29.58 -18.01 -21.68
N GLN A 7 -30.42 -17.75 -20.67
CA GLN A 7 -30.88 -16.45 -20.26
C GLN A 7 -29.66 -15.56 -20.10
N LYS A 8 -29.54 -14.60 -21.02
CA LYS A 8 -28.66 -13.45 -20.91
C LYS A 8 -29.08 -12.69 -19.66
N VAL A 9 -28.49 -13.03 -18.51
CA VAL A 9 -28.50 -12.15 -17.36
C VAL A 9 -27.54 -11.03 -17.72
N ALA A 10 -28.09 -9.96 -18.29
CA ALA A 10 -27.40 -8.69 -18.34
C ALA A 10 -27.12 -8.29 -16.89
N LEU A 11 -25.89 -8.50 -16.44
CA LEU A 11 -25.31 -7.73 -15.34
C LEU A 11 -25.21 -6.29 -15.84
N LYS A 12 -26.33 -5.58 -15.80
CA LYS A 12 -26.32 -4.13 -15.70
C LYS A 12 -25.92 -3.83 -14.27
N ASP A 13 -24.65 -3.50 -14.07
CA ASP A 13 -24.30 -2.58 -13.01
C ASP A 13 -23.12 -1.75 -13.49
N GLY A 14 -23.25 -0.44 -13.39
CA GLY A 14 -22.28 0.52 -13.88
C GLY A 14 -21.01 0.40 -13.05
N LYS A 15 -20.10 -0.49 -13.44
CA LYS A 15 -18.78 -0.63 -12.83
C LYS A 15 -18.04 0.68 -13.06
N THR A 16 -18.15 1.60 -12.10
CA THR A 16 -17.34 2.81 -12.06
C THR A 16 -15.90 2.32 -12.10
N GLN A 17 -15.21 2.66 -13.20
CA GLN A 17 -13.80 2.31 -13.32
C GLN A 17 -13.10 2.93 -12.12
N CYS A 18 -12.48 2.09 -11.29
CA CYS A 18 -11.79 2.57 -10.11
C CYS A 18 -10.64 3.46 -10.57
N LYS A 19 -10.78 4.78 -10.40
CA LYS A 19 -9.78 5.76 -10.82
C LYS A 19 -8.59 5.68 -9.87
N LYS A 20 -7.60 4.88 -10.24
CA LYS A 20 -6.38 4.68 -9.46
C LYS A 20 -5.45 5.88 -9.57
N MET A 21 -4.64 6.03 -8.53
CA MET A 21 -3.61 7.02 -8.36
C MET A 21 -2.42 6.38 -7.65
N HIS A 22 -1.23 6.88 -7.95
CA HIS A 22 0.03 6.29 -7.52
C HIS A 22 0.90 7.36 -6.86
N VAL A 23 1.56 6.99 -5.77
CA VAL A 23 2.49 7.83 -5.01
C VAL A 23 3.76 7.02 -4.78
N MET A 24 4.92 7.63 -5.00
CA MET A 24 6.23 7.04 -4.78
C MET A 24 6.88 7.72 -3.57
N LEU A 25 7.32 6.91 -2.61
CA LEU A 25 8.12 7.35 -1.48
C LEU A 25 9.55 6.86 -1.63
N ASN A 26 10.52 7.69 -1.28
CA ASN A 26 11.83 7.19 -0.85
C ASN A 26 11.73 6.83 0.64
N SER A 27 12.33 5.72 1.05
CA SER A 27 12.36 5.26 2.43
C SER A 27 13.71 4.63 2.76
N PRO A 28 14.02 4.44 4.06
CA PRO A 28 15.25 3.75 4.47
C PRO A 28 15.41 2.35 3.87
N VAL A 29 14.32 1.70 3.48
CA VAL A 29 14.30 0.36 2.87
C VAL A 29 14.22 0.38 1.34
N GLY A 30 14.39 1.55 0.72
CA GLY A 30 14.30 1.74 -0.74
C GLY A 30 13.01 2.43 -1.17
N ARG A 31 12.64 2.26 -2.45
CA ARG A 31 11.46 2.93 -3.01
C ARG A 31 10.19 2.16 -2.70
N ILE A 32 9.16 2.87 -2.25
CA ILE A 32 7.84 2.32 -1.96
C ILE A 32 6.83 2.97 -2.90
N GLU A 33 6.12 2.17 -3.67
CA GLU A 33 4.98 2.63 -4.47
C GLU A 33 3.67 2.32 -3.72
N ILE A 34 2.84 3.34 -3.53
CA ILE A 34 1.50 3.21 -2.98
C ILE A 34 0.51 3.47 -4.12
N SER A 35 -0.40 2.54 -4.38
CA SER A 35 -1.50 2.74 -5.30
C SER A 35 -2.83 2.75 -4.57
N GLY A 36 -3.77 3.59 -5.01
CA GLY A 36 -5.07 3.74 -4.35
C GLY A 36 -6.07 4.54 -5.17
N CYS A 37 -7.29 4.68 -4.66
CA CYS A 37 -8.33 5.52 -5.23
C CYS A 37 -9.01 6.34 -4.13
N GLY A 38 -10.08 7.07 -4.46
CA GLY A 38 -10.86 7.82 -3.48
C GLY A 38 -11.49 6.97 -2.36
N THR A 39 -11.65 5.65 -2.58
CA THR A 39 -12.25 4.72 -1.61
C THR A 39 -11.22 4.07 -0.69
N GLY A 40 -9.96 3.94 -1.11
CA GLY A 40 -8.94 3.28 -0.29
C GLY A 40 -7.63 3.01 -1.02
N VAL A 41 -6.64 2.54 -0.25
CA VAL A 41 -5.37 2.02 -0.71
C VAL A 41 -5.58 0.64 -1.34
N HIS A 42 -5.04 0.44 -2.53
CA HIS A 42 -5.11 -0.81 -3.25
C HIS A 42 -3.91 -1.70 -2.94
N GLU A 43 -2.72 -1.12 -2.97
CA GLU A 43 -1.47 -1.87 -2.88
C GLU A 43 -0.34 -0.98 -2.37
N ILE A 44 0.55 -1.56 -1.58
CA ILE A 44 1.83 -0.97 -1.17
C ILE A 44 2.91 -1.94 -1.65
N GLN A 45 3.73 -1.49 -2.59
CA GLN A 45 4.75 -2.31 -3.23
C GLN A 45 6.14 -1.74 -2.93
N PHE A 46 6.99 -2.55 -2.33
CA PHE A 46 8.41 -2.26 -2.24
C PHE A 46 9.03 -2.52 -3.60
N LYS A 47 9.50 -1.46 -4.26
CA LYS A 47 10.32 -1.62 -5.45
C LYS A 47 11.67 -2.09 -4.95
N GLU A 48 11.99 -3.35 -5.26
CA GLU A 48 13.34 -3.89 -5.08
C GLU A 48 14.30 -2.83 -5.60
N ASN A 49 15.15 -2.29 -4.72
CA ASN A 49 16.26 -1.49 -5.19
C ASN A 49 16.94 -2.35 -6.25
N ALA A 50 17.24 -1.78 -7.41
CA ALA A 50 18.26 -2.36 -8.26
C ALA A 50 19.52 -2.50 -7.38
N LEU A 51 19.69 -3.64 -6.72
CA LEU A 51 20.90 -4.03 -5.99
C LEU A 51 22.05 -4.27 -6.99
N SER A 52 21.85 -3.98 -8.27
CA SER A 52 22.91 -3.84 -9.24
C SER A 52 23.29 -2.38 -9.43
N GLN A 53 24.50 -2.10 -8.92
CA GLN A 53 25.47 -1.12 -9.38
C GLN A 53 25.46 0.24 -8.66
N ASN A 54 26.51 0.38 -7.83
CA ASN A 54 26.97 1.54 -7.08
C ASN A 54 26.32 1.75 -5.72
N SER A 55 26.94 1.09 -4.75
CA SER A 55 27.18 1.52 -3.38
C SER A 55 27.64 2.99 -3.27
N THR A 56 26.78 3.95 -3.58
CA THR A 56 26.97 5.40 -3.30
C THR A 56 25.65 6.18 -3.42
N LYS A 57 24.51 5.53 -3.17
CA LYS A 57 23.26 6.27 -2.94
C LYS A 57 22.92 6.05 -1.48
N GLU A 58 23.18 7.07 -0.66
CA GLU A 58 22.85 7.04 0.76
C GLU A 58 21.41 6.57 0.91
N ALA A 59 21.19 5.53 1.71
CA ALA A 59 19.85 5.16 2.13
C ALA A 59 19.19 6.42 2.68
N SER A 60 17.98 6.75 2.22
CA SER A 60 17.31 7.94 2.74
C SER A 60 17.06 7.73 4.22
N VAL A 61 17.58 8.63 5.05
CA VAL A 61 17.37 8.58 6.50
C VAL A 61 15.91 8.90 6.86
N THR A 62 15.19 9.50 5.91
CA THR A 62 13.79 9.90 6.03
C THR A 62 12.89 9.15 5.03
N CYS A 63 11.59 9.14 5.32
CA CYS A 63 10.56 8.70 4.39
C CYS A 63 9.81 9.91 3.82
N GLU A 64 9.88 10.10 2.51
CA GLU A 64 9.41 11.31 1.84
C GLU A 64 8.75 10.99 0.50
N VAL A 65 7.71 11.75 0.15
CA VAL A 65 7.08 11.69 -1.17
C VAL A 65 8.05 12.23 -2.21
N CYS A 66 8.32 11.45 -3.26
CA CYS A 66 9.27 11.82 -4.30
C CYS A 66 8.61 11.96 -5.66
N GLU A 67 7.59 11.17 -5.95
CA GLU A 67 6.81 11.26 -7.18
C GLU A 67 5.34 11.05 -6.84
N GLY A 68 4.44 11.84 -7.43
CA GLY A 68 3.02 11.73 -7.18
C GLY A 68 2.25 12.92 -7.75
N PRO A 69 0.92 12.81 -7.82
CA PRO A 69 0.07 13.92 -8.22
C PRO A 69 0.06 15.02 -7.16
N GLU A 70 -0.12 16.26 -7.60
CA GLU A 70 -0.19 17.44 -6.73
C GLU A 70 -1.30 17.31 -5.68
N GLU A 71 -2.45 16.77 -6.07
CA GLU A 71 -3.55 16.44 -5.16
C GLU A 71 -3.65 14.94 -4.91
N MET A 72 -3.34 14.53 -3.69
CA MET A 72 -3.55 13.16 -3.22
C MET A 72 -4.97 12.96 -2.68
N THR A 73 -5.54 11.76 -2.91
CA THR A 73 -6.79 11.33 -2.31
C THR A 73 -6.57 11.07 -0.83
N GLU A 74 -7.60 11.28 -0.02
CA GLU A 74 -7.49 11.13 1.44
C GLU A 74 -6.89 9.78 1.89
N PRO A 75 -7.27 8.62 1.32
CA PRO A 75 -6.62 7.36 1.66
C PRO A 75 -5.11 7.31 1.42
N LEU A 76 -4.64 7.95 0.34
CA LEU A 76 -3.21 7.99 -0.01
C LEU A 76 -2.44 8.98 0.87
N LYS A 77 -3.06 10.10 1.25
CA LYS A 77 -2.50 11.02 2.25
C LYS A 77 -2.30 10.31 3.59
N GLN A 78 -3.34 9.61 4.06
CA GLN A 78 -3.29 8.85 5.32
C GLN A 78 -2.24 7.74 5.27
N CYS A 79 -2.19 6.96 4.20
CA CYS A 79 -1.20 5.90 4.04
C CYS A 79 0.23 6.44 3.99
N THR A 80 0.43 7.56 3.30
CA THR A 80 1.72 8.25 3.22
C THR A 80 2.14 8.72 4.61
N ALA A 81 1.28 9.46 5.33
CA ALA A 81 1.57 9.93 6.69
C ALA A 81 1.85 8.77 7.65
N TRP A 82 1.12 7.66 7.53
CA TRP A 82 1.34 6.46 8.34
C TRP A 82 2.71 5.85 8.09
N LEU A 83 3.12 5.67 6.83
CA LEU A 83 4.45 5.15 6.48
C LEU A 83 5.57 6.12 6.88
N GLN A 84 5.34 7.43 6.74
CA GLN A 84 6.30 8.43 7.19
C GLN A 84 6.51 8.37 8.70
N ALA A 85 5.43 8.30 9.48
CA ALA A 85 5.53 8.10 10.92
C ALA A 85 6.20 6.77 11.26
N TYR A 86 5.87 5.68 10.55
CA TYR A 86 6.48 4.38 10.77
C TYR A 86 8.02 4.42 10.68
N PHE A 87 8.56 5.10 9.67
CA PHE A 87 10.02 5.20 9.48
C PHE A 87 10.69 6.32 10.27
N CYS A 88 10.03 7.48 10.44
CA CYS A 88 10.66 8.67 11.02
C CYS A 88 10.32 8.86 12.52
N GLU A 89 9.12 8.47 12.94
CA GLU A 89 8.57 8.71 14.28
C GLU A 89 7.70 7.52 14.74
N PRO A 90 8.28 6.32 14.93
CA PRO A 90 7.52 5.08 15.08
C PRO A 90 6.51 5.12 16.23
N TRP A 91 6.79 5.86 17.31
CA TRP A 91 5.89 6.07 18.45
C TRP A 91 4.60 6.84 18.11
N MET A 92 4.53 7.52 16.96
CA MET A 92 3.33 8.21 16.47
C MET A 92 2.45 7.32 15.61
N THR A 93 2.99 6.23 15.06
CA THR A 93 2.29 5.34 14.13
C THR A 93 1.01 4.76 14.73
N GLU A 94 1.05 4.33 15.99
CA GLU A 94 -0.11 3.78 16.70
C GLU A 94 -1.23 4.81 16.94
N LYS A 95 -0.90 6.10 16.90
CA LYS A 95 -1.84 7.21 17.08
C LYS A 95 -2.47 7.67 15.77
N LEU A 96 -1.93 7.23 14.63
CA LEU A 96 -2.46 7.55 13.32
C LEU A 96 -3.57 6.59 12.93
N PRO A 97 -4.58 7.06 12.18
CA PRO A 97 -5.60 6.17 11.66
C PRO A 97 -4.96 5.17 10.68
N MET A 98 -5.36 3.90 10.79
CA MET A 98 -5.03 2.91 9.77
C MET A 98 -5.63 3.36 8.43
N PRO A 99 -4.84 3.40 7.34
CA PRO A 99 -5.37 3.81 6.04
C PRO A 99 -6.47 2.86 5.58
N PRO A 100 -7.57 3.37 4.99
CA PRO A 100 -8.62 2.51 4.47
C PRO A 100 -8.10 1.75 3.25
N PHE A 101 -8.33 0.44 3.21
CA PHE A 101 -7.94 -0.42 2.09
C PHE A 101 -9.14 -0.69 1.18
N HIS A 102 -8.90 -0.63 -0.13
CA HIS A 102 -9.87 -0.91 -1.17
C HIS A 102 -9.21 -1.75 -2.25
N HIS A 103 -9.58 -3.02 -2.39
CA HIS A 103 -9.08 -3.86 -3.46
C HIS A 103 -10.22 -4.18 -4.43
N PRO A 104 -10.17 -3.73 -5.70
CA PRO A 104 -11.28 -3.81 -6.66
C PRO A 104 -11.62 -5.23 -7.14
N VAL A 105 -11.00 -6.24 -6.53
CA VAL A 105 -11.15 -7.68 -6.84
C VAL A 105 -11.59 -8.46 -5.60
N PHE A 106 -11.50 -7.88 -4.39
CA PHE A 106 -11.79 -8.58 -3.14
C PHE A 106 -13.16 -8.21 -2.59
N GLU A 107 -14.16 -8.97 -3.04
CA GLU A 107 -15.22 -9.41 -2.12
C GLU A 107 -14.75 -10.58 -1.23
N GLN A 108 -13.55 -11.19 -1.39
CA GLN A 108 -13.14 -12.36 -0.59
C GLN A 108 -11.62 -12.58 -0.38
N VAL A 109 -11.06 -12.19 0.79
CA VAL A 109 -9.97 -12.87 1.56
C VAL A 109 -8.45 -12.78 1.18
N ILE A 110 -7.81 -11.65 0.80
CA ILE A 110 -6.30 -11.56 0.74
C ILE A 110 -5.69 -10.38 1.52
N ILE A 111 -6.47 -9.38 1.93
CA ILE A 111 -5.94 -8.21 2.67
C ILE A 111 -5.50 -8.60 4.09
N SER A 112 -6.13 -9.62 4.69
CA SER A 112 -5.88 -10.05 6.08
C SER A 112 -4.52 -10.76 6.28
N TYR A 113 -3.97 -11.40 5.25
CA TYR A 113 -2.80 -12.27 5.41
C TYR A 113 -1.48 -11.50 5.31
N ASN A 114 -1.38 -10.45 4.47
CA ASN A 114 -0.12 -9.73 4.30
C ASN A 114 0.14 -8.68 5.40
N ILE A 115 -0.89 -8.01 5.92
CA ILE A 115 -0.71 -7.06 7.04
C ILE A 115 -0.38 -7.82 8.33
N LYS A 116 -1.00 -8.97 8.58
CA LYS A 116 -0.68 -9.79 9.74
C LYS A 116 0.75 -10.33 9.67
N VAL A 117 1.19 -10.82 8.50
CA VAL A 117 2.57 -11.27 8.31
C VAL A 117 3.56 -10.13 8.47
N LEU A 118 3.28 -8.92 7.96
CA LEU A 118 4.15 -7.75 8.18
C LEU A 118 4.20 -7.34 9.66
N LEU A 119 3.08 -7.34 10.37
CA LEU A 119 3.05 -7.03 11.80
C LEU A 119 3.71 -8.12 12.67
N GLU A 120 3.58 -9.41 12.30
CA GLU A 120 4.25 -10.52 12.99
C GLU A 120 5.76 -10.53 12.71
N GLN A 121 6.18 -10.28 11.47
CA GLN A 121 7.60 -10.14 11.11
C GLN A 121 8.26 -8.92 11.79
N MET A 122 7.50 -7.86 12.05
CA MET A 122 8.01 -6.67 12.75
C MET A 122 7.88 -6.77 14.28
N GLY A 123 7.06 -7.69 14.80
CA GLY A 123 6.97 -8.01 16.23
C GLY A 123 8.07 -8.94 16.74
N GLU A 124 8.74 -9.70 15.86
CA GLU A 124 9.91 -10.52 16.20
C GLU A 124 11.24 -9.74 16.19
N CYS A 125 11.23 -8.46 15.78
CA CYS A 125 12.38 -7.56 15.92
C CYS A 125 12.53 -7.04 17.37
N HIS A 126 12.48 -7.93 18.37
CA HIS A 126 12.76 -7.61 19.77
C HIS A 126 14.24 -7.88 20.08
N VAL A 127 15.01 -6.79 20.16
CA VAL A 127 16.05 -6.53 21.17
C VAL A 127 16.84 -7.75 21.68
N GLU A 128 17.70 -8.37 20.87
CA GLU A 128 18.85 -9.18 21.36
C GLU A 128 20.04 -9.05 20.41
N ASP A 129 20.66 -7.87 20.33
CA ASP A 129 22.06 -7.72 19.86
C ASP A 129 22.64 -6.36 20.32
N VAL A 130 22.43 -6.05 21.60
CA VAL A 130 23.26 -5.07 22.31
C VAL A 130 23.72 -5.72 23.61
N LEU A 131 24.70 -6.60 23.50
CA LEU A 131 25.67 -6.85 24.58
C LEU A 131 27.07 -6.98 24.00
#